data_AF-A0A3A4APC0-F1
#
_entry.id   AF-A0A3A4APC0-F1
#
_cell.length_a   1.000
_cell.length_b   1.000
_cell.length_c   1.000
_cell.angle_alpha   90.00
_cell.angle_beta   90.00
_cell.angle_gamma   90.00
#
_symmetry.space_group_name_H-M   'P 1'
#
loop_
_entity.id
_entity.type
_entity.pdbx_description
1 polymer ?
#
loop_
_entity_poly.entity_id
_entity_poly.type
_entity_poly.pdbx_seq_one_letter_code
_entity_poly.pdbx_strand_id
1 'polypeptide(L)'
;MEPISSLSREYLYFVIQGAAGFEPVEVAFTAPGVEPTSGQWQAASWTSPSADGLPRARILVGPGSPVVLTDGTYQAWVRITGTVEQPVLPCGLIPVT
;
A
#
# COMPACT_ATOMS: atom_id res chain seq x y z
N MET A 1 13.61 4.97 -0.52
CA MET A 1 12.53 5.67 0.20
C MET A 1 13.12 6.11 1.53
N GLU A 2 12.95 7.37 1.92
CA GLU A 2 13.30 7.80 3.28
C GLU A 2 12.46 7.04 4.31
N PRO A 3 13.03 6.66 5.47
CA PRO A 3 12.27 5.98 6.51
C PRO A 3 11.17 6.89 7.06
N ILE A 4 10.01 6.29 7.32
CA ILE A 4 8.92 6.97 8.04
C ILE A 4 9.08 6.72 9.54
N SER A 5 8.65 7.66 10.37
CA SER A 5 8.69 7.43 11.81
C SER A 5 7.53 6.53 12.25
N SER A 6 7.75 5.58 13.16
CA SER A 6 6.64 4.82 13.78
C SER A 6 5.70 5.69 14.62
N LEU A 7 6.14 6.90 14.97
CA LEU A 7 5.33 7.90 15.66
C LEU A 7 4.59 8.84 14.70
N SER A 8 4.92 8.84 13.40
CA SER A 8 4.23 9.69 12.42
C SER A 8 2.95 9.02 11.93
N ARG A 9 2.05 9.85 11.38
CA ARG A 9 0.83 9.40 10.71
C ARG A 9 0.77 10.00 9.33
N GLU A 10 1.07 9.20 8.31
CA GLU A 10 1.32 9.69 6.96
C GLU A 10 0.72 8.76 5.90
N TYR A 11 0.38 9.33 4.75
CA TYR A 11 -0.08 8.55 3.60
C TYR A 11 1.12 7.96 2.86
N LEU A 12 1.14 6.65 2.70
CA LEU A 12 1.99 5.99 1.73
C LEU A 12 1.29 5.94 0.38
N TYR A 13 2.05 6.13 -0.70
CA TYR A 13 1.54 6.17 -2.07
C TYR A 13 2.24 5.10 -2.92
N PHE A 14 1.45 4.33 -3.66
CA PHE A 14 1.90 3.27 -4.53
C PHE A 14 1.44 3.56 -5.96
N VAL A 15 2.40 3.72 -6.87
CA VAL A 15 2.10 3.87 -8.31
C VAL A 15 1.79 2.50 -8.86
N ILE A 16 0.62 2.36 -9.48
CA ILE A 16 0.19 1.11 -10.09
C ILE A 16 0.10 1.31 -11.60
N GLN A 17 0.81 0.46 -12.34
CA GLN A 17 0.72 0.43 -13.79
C GLN A 17 -0.46 -0.45 -14.23
N GLY A 18 -1.23 0.04 -15.22
CA GLY A 18 -2.33 -0.71 -15.83
C GLY A 18 -3.64 -0.72 -15.06
N ALA A 19 -3.72 -0.11 -13.87
CA ALA A 19 -4.99 0.08 -13.17
C ALA A 19 -5.70 1.33 -13.67
N ALA A 20 -7.03 1.30 -13.68
CA ALA A 20 -7.84 2.45 -14.07
C ALA A 20 -8.07 3.43 -12.90
N GLY A 21 -7.88 2.98 -11.65
CA GLY A 21 -7.92 3.83 -10.46
C GLY A 21 -9.31 3.97 -9.84
N PHE A 22 -10.21 3.03 -10.12
CA PHE A 22 -11.56 2.98 -9.53
C PHE A 22 -11.91 1.59 -8.98
N GLU A 23 -11.08 0.59 -9.25
CA GLU A 23 -11.24 -0.77 -8.77
C GLU A 23 -11.01 -0.84 -7.25
N PRO A 24 -11.65 -1.78 -6.53
CA PRO A 24 -11.29 -2.06 -5.14
C PRO A 24 -9.79 -2.34 -5.02
N VAL A 25 -9.13 -1.60 -4.12
CA VAL A 25 -7.69 -1.69 -3.87
C VAL A 25 -7.42 -1.89 -2.40
N GLU A 26 -6.49 -2.80 -2.12
CA GLU A 26 -6.05 -3.15 -0.78
C GLU A 26 -4.53 -3.16 -0.72
N VAL A 27 -4.00 -2.90 0.46
CA VAL A 27 -2.56 -2.92 0.75
C VAL A 27 -2.29 -3.87 1.90
N ALA A 28 -1.18 -4.59 1.83
CA ALA A 28 -0.67 -5.39 2.94
C ALA A 28 0.81 -5.07 3.20
N PHE A 29 1.20 -5.23 4.46
CA PHE A 29 2.59 -5.08 4.92
C PHE A 29 3.04 -6.38 5.57
N THR A 30 4.20 -6.86 5.16
CA THR A 30 4.75 -8.17 5.55
C THR A 30 6.24 -8.04 5.82
N ALA A 31 6.86 -9.11 6.35
CA ALA A 31 8.31 -9.19 6.36
C ALA A 31 8.86 -9.23 4.90
N PRO A 32 10.08 -8.73 4.65
CA PRO A 32 10.69 -8.78 3.34
C PRO A 32 10.71 -10.20 2.74
N GLY A 33 10.21 -10.32 1.51
CA GLY A 33 10.15 -11.61 0.79
C GLY A 33 9.03 -12.56 1.20
N VAL A 34 8.13 -12.14 2.10
CA VAL A 34 6.97 -12.94 2.52
C VAL A 34 5.70 -12.42 1.85
N GLU A 35 4.91 -13.32 1.26
CA GLU A 35 3.63 -12.97 0.64
C GLU A 35 2.52 -12.77 1.70
N PRO A 36 1.54 -11.88 1.47
CA PRO A 36 0.44 -11.67 2.42
C PRO A 36 -0.55 -12.83 2.45
N THR A 37 -0.99 -13.18 3.65
CA THR A 37 -2.15 -14.05 3.89
C THR A 37 -3.45 -13.26 3.79
N SER A 38 -4.58 -13.97 3.67
CA SER A 38 -5.90 -13.36 3.46
C SER A 38 -6.32 -12.34 4.53
N GLY A 39 -5.85 -12.49 5.78
CA GLY A 39 -6.17 -11.59 6.88
C GLY A 39 -5.31 -10.32 6.99
N GLN A 40 -4.32 -10.13 6.12
CA GLN A 40 -3.37 -9.02 6.22
C GLN A 40 -3.71 -7.83 5.30
N TRP A 41 -4.73 -7.98 4.46
CA TRP A 41 -5.14 -6.96 3.50
C TRP A 41 -5.96 -5.87 4.19
N GLN A 42 -5.61 -4.63 3.90
CA GLN A 42 -6.23 -3.44 4.45
C GLN A 42 -6.77 -2.60 3.30
N ALA A 43 -8.01 -2.12 3.43
CA ALA A 43 -8.63 -1.29 2.41
C ALA A 43 -7.80 -0.01 2.19
N ALA A 44 -7.51 0.28 0.92
CA ALA A 44 -6.81 1.48 0.49
C ALA A 44 -7.73 2.35 -0.37
N SER A 45 -7.23 3.49 -0.85
CA SER A 45 -8.01 4.38 -1.71
C SER A 45 -7.15 4.92 -2.83
N TRP A 46 -7.77 5.20 -3.98
CA TRP A 46 -7.07 5.87 -5.07
C TRP A 46 -6.95 7.37 -4.81
N THR A 47 -5.83 7.96 -5.25
CA THR A 47 -5.73 9.41 -5.41
C THR A 47 -6.50 9.84 -6.66
N SER A 48 -6.89 11.11 -6.71
CA SER A 48 -7.23 11.73 -8.01
C SER A 48 -6.04 11.56 -8.97
N PRO A 49 -6.29 11.45 -10.29
CA PRO A 49 -5.22 11.40 -11.28
C PRO A 49 -4.28 12.60 -11.08
N SER A 50 -2.98 12.35 -10.94
CA SER A 50 -1.96 13.40 -10.92
C SER A 50 -1.65 13.89 -12.33
N ALA A 51 -0.81 14.92 -12.44
CA ALA A 51 -0.42 15.52 -13.72
C ALA A 51 0.24 14.54 -14.71
N ASP A 52 0.80 13.43 -14.23
CA ASP A 52 1.37 12.33 -15.03
C ASP A 52 0.31 11.29 -15.46
N GLY A 53 -0.95 11.46 -15.06
CA GLY A 53 -2.08 10.61 -15.46
C GLY A 53 -2.12 9.23 -14.80
N LEU A 54 -1.17 8.89 -13.93
CA LEU A 54 -1.10 7.57 -13.29
C LEU A 54 -1.86 7.56 -11.96
N PRO A 55 -2.82 6.64 -11.76
CA PRO A 55 -3.49 6.50 -10.48
C PRO A 55 -2.51 5.97 -9.43
N ARG A 56 -2.62 6.50 -8.21
CA ARG A 56 -1.84 6.01 -7.06
C ARG A 56 -2.79 5.47 -6.01
N ALA A 57 -2.53 4.26 -5.54
CA ALA A 57 -3.17 3.75 -4.33
C ALA A 57 -2.52 4.44 -3.14
N ARG A 58 -3.30 4.83 -2.14
CA ARG A 58 -2.81 5.40 -0.89
C ARG A 58 -3.44 4.72 0.31
N ILE A 59 -2.66 4.63 1.39
CA ILE A 59 -3.11 4.15 2.69
C ILE A 59 -2.47 4.97 3.80
N LEU A 60 -3.25 5.31 4.82
CA LEU A 60 -2.76 6.02 5.99
C LEU A 60 -2.10 5.00 6.93
N VAL A 61 -0.84 5.25 7.28
CA VAL A 61 -0.05 4.41 8.19
C VAL A 61 0.37 5.23 9.40
N GLY A 62 0.35 4.63 10.57
CA GLY A 62 0.77 5.23 11.83
C GLY A 62 -0.31 5.30 12.91
N PRO A 63 0.00 5.85 14.09
CA PRO A 63 -0.88 5.84 15.26
C PRO A 63 -2.27 6.43 14.97
N GLY A 64 -3.33 5.70 15.36
CA GLY A 64 -4.71 6.13 15.13
C GLY A 64 -5.18 5.98 13.68
N SER A 65 -4.50 5.16 12.88
CA SER A 65 -4.96 4.68 11.57
C SER A 65 -5.23 3.17 11.61
N PRO A 66 -5.89 2.57 10.59
CA PRO A 66 -6.08 1.12 10.50
C PRO A 66 -4.78 0.32 10.41
N VAL A 67 -3.66 0.95 10.01
CA VAL A 67 -2.36 0.31 9.86
C VAL A 67 -1.34 0.97 10.78
N VAL A 68 -0.93 0.25 11.82
CA VAL A 68 0.14 0.70 12.73
C VAL A 68 1.33 -0.23 12.57
N LEU A 69 2.43 0.30 12.06
CA LEU A 69 3.69 -0.43 11.91
C LEU A 69 4.67 0.02 13.00
N THR A 70 5.31 -0.93 13.67
CA THR A 70 6.43 -0.66 14.56
C THR A 70 7.73 -0.50 13.76
N ASP A 71 8.78 0.01 14.39
CA ASP A 71 10.12 0.10 13.78
C ASP A 71 10.52 -1.23 13.13
N GLY A 72 11.05 -1.14 11.91
CA GLY A 72 11.37 -2.31 11.09
C GLY A 72 11.34 -2.03 9.59
N THR A 73 11.60 -3.06 8.79
CA THR A 73 11.48 -2.98 7.32
C THR A 73 10.35 -3.90 6.88
N TYR A 74 9.40 -3.36 6.12
CA TYR A 74 8.24 -4.09 5.64
C TYR A 74 8.23 -4.15 4.11
N GLN A 75 7.83 -5.28 3.54
CA GLN A 75 7.45 -5.36 2.15
C GLN A 75 5.99 -4.92 2.00
N ALA A 76 5.76 -3.87 1.21
CA ALA A 76 4.44 -3.46 0.81
C ALA A 76 3.96 -4.28 -0.40
N TRP A 77 2.68 -4.61 -0.37
CA TRP A 77 1.97 -5.30 -1.44
C TRP A 77 0.68 -4.57 -1.75
N VAL A 78 0.32 -4.49 -3.03
CA VAL A 78 -0.96 -3.96 -3.46
C VAL A 78 -1.74 -5.06 -4.16
N ARG A 79 -3.01 -5.22 -3.78
CA ARG A 79 -3.97 -6.09 -4.44
C ARG A 79 -5.10 -5.26 -5.03
N ILE A 80 -5.46 -5.57 -6.27
CA ILE A 80 -6.51 -4.87 -6.99
C ILE A 80 -7.51 -5.92 -7.43
N THR A 81 -8.78 -5.68 -7.18
CA THR A 81 -9.83 -6.64 -7.53
C THR A 81 -10.60 -6.14 -8.72
N GLY A 82 -10.28 -6.66 -9.91
CA GLY A 82 -11.04 -6.43 -11.13
C GLY A 82 -12.26 -7.35 -11.25
N THR A 83 -12.93 -7.30 -12.39
CA THR A 83 -14.09 -8.17 -12.69
C THR A 83 -13.70 -9.63 -12.95
N VAL A 84 -12.51 -9.85 -13.53
CA VAL A 84 -11.99 -11.17 -13.89
C VAL A 84 -10.68 -11.47 -13.16
N GLU A 85 -9.80 -10.48 -13.07
CA GLU A 85 -8.45 -10.64 -12.54
C GLU A 85 -8.31 -10.01 -11.15
N GLN A 86 -7.42 -10.58 -10.34
CA GLN A 86 -7.04 -10.03 -9.05
C GLN A 86 -5.51 -10.01 -8.91
N PRO A 87 -4.82 -9.06 -9.58
CA PRO A 87 -3.37 -8.96 -9.48
C PRO A 87 -2.92 -8.63 -8.04
N VAL A 88 -1.81 -9.24 -7.64
CA VAL A 88 -1.08 -8.98 -6.40
C VAL A 88 0.34 -8.54 -6.77
N LEU A 89 0.71 -7.32 -6.37
CA LEU A 89 1.92 -6.65 -6.84
C LEU A 89 2.81 -6.28 -5.64
N PRO A 90 4.10 -6.66 -5.64
CA PRO A 90 5.05 -6.13 -4.66
C PRO A 90 5.38 -4.67 -5.00
N CYS A 91 5.26 -3.77 -4.02
CA CYS A 91 5.41 -2.32 -4.20
C CYS A 91 6.66 -1.72 -3.52
N GLY A 92 7.61 -2.58 -3.15
CA GLY A 92 8.88 -2.19 -2.55
C GLY A 92 8.90 -2.23 -1.02
N LEU A 93 10.07 -1.90 -0.47
CA LEU A 93 10.33 -1.91 0.97
C LEU A 93 10.04 -0.56 1.62
N ILE A 94 9.41 -0.61 2.79
CA ILE A 94 9.06 0.52 3.64
C ILE A 94 9.88 0.43 4.93
N PRO A 95 10.94 1.24 5.07
CA PRO A 95 11.66 1.35 6.34
C PRO A 95 10.88 2.25 7.31
N VAL A 96 10.73 1.78 8.55
CA VAL A 96 10.05 2.46 9.67
C VAL A 96 11.03 2.58 10.85
N THR A 97 11.14 3.77 11.46
CA THR A 97 12.13 4.09 12.52
C THR A 97 11.59 4.94 13.67
#